data_AF-A0A7Y4FP35-F1
#
_entry.id   AF-A0A7Y4FP35-F1
#
_cell.length_a   1.000
_cell.length_b   1.000
_cell.length_c   1.000
_cell.angle_alpha   90.00
_cell.angle_beta   90.00
_cell.angle_gamma   90.00
#
_symmetry.space_group_name_H-M   'P 1'
#
loop_
_entity.id
_entity.type
_entity.pdbx_description
1 polymer ?
#
loop_
_entity_poly.entity_id
_entity_poly.type
_entity_poly.pdbx_seq_one_letter_code
_entity_poly.pdbx_strand_id
1 'polypeptide(L)'
;MSHLRIPSHWKIQRSTPFFTKDNIPAALLNHHNTAEGVFGQICVMEGTVTFYGFADAEATEPETVITIEAGQFATSPPQYWHRVELSDDAQFNINFWSESR
;
A
#
# COMPACT_ATOMS: atom_id res chain seq x y z
N MET A 1 -1.41 9.98 -12.75
CA MET A 1 -2.45 9.99 -11.70
C MET A 1 -1.80 10.47 -10.41
N SER A 2 -2.41 11.41 -9.70
CA SER A 2 -1.85 11.93 -8.45
C SER A 2 -2.23 11.00 -7.30
N HIS A 3 -1.24 10.40 -6.66
CA HIS A 3 -1.42 9.74 -5.36
C HIS A 3 -1.98 10.75 -4.34
N LEU A 4 -2.72 10.28 -3.34
CA LEU A 4 -3.17 11.14 -2.26
C LEU A 4 -1.97 11.64 -1.46
N ARG A 5 -1.90 12.96 -1.26
CA ARG A 5 -0.74 13.57 -0.62
C ARG A 5 -0.83 13.38 0.89
N ILE A 6 0.16 12.68 1.46
CA ILE A 6 0.35 12.59 2.92
C ILE A 6 0.65 14.01 3.44
N PRO A 7 -0.03 14.48 4.51
CA PRO A 7 0.23 15.80 5.08
C PRO A 7 1.69 15.95 5.51
N SER A 8 2.30 17.11 5.21
CA SER A 8 3.75 17.31 5.41
C SER A 8 4.21 17.25 6.87
N HIS A 9 3.30 17.40 7.83
CA HIS A 9 3.60 17.30 9.26
C HIS A 9 3.57 15.85 9.78
N TRP A 10 3.03 14.89 9.02
CA TRP A 10 3.01 13.48 9.41
C TRP A 10 4.41 12.89 9.39
N LYS A 11 4.62 11.86 10.22
CA LYS A 11 5.90 11.16 10.36
C LYS A 11 5.70 9.67 10.13
N ILE A 12 6.74 9.01 9.61
CA ILE A 12 6.79 7.55 9.54
C ILE A 12 6.90 7.02 10.97
N GLN A 13 5.95 6.20 11.40
CA GLN A 13 5.98 5.50 12.70
C GLN A 13 6.68 4.15 12.60
N ARG A 14 6.51 3.50 11.45
CA ARG A 14 6.99 2.14 11.20
C ARG A 14 7.24 1.96 9.71
N SER A 15 8.30 1.24 9.38
CA SER A 15 8.55 0.72 8.04
C SER A 15 8.67 -0.80 8.12
N THR A 16 8.15 -1.49 7.12
CA THR A 16 8.35 -2.94 6.98
C THR A 16 9.75 -3.22 6.42
N PRO A 17 10.29 -4.44 6.60
CA PRO A 17 11.35 -4.95 5.72
C PRO A 17 10.83 -5.06 4.28
N PHE A 18 11.73 -5.41 3.35
CA PHE A 18 11.34 -5.76 2.00
C PHE A 18 10.53 -7.04 1.95
N PHE A 19 9.48 -7.02 1.14
CA PHE A 19 8.69 -8.16 0.76
C PHE A 19 8.90 -8.52 -0.70
N THR A 20 8.89 -9.82 -0.97
CA THR A 20 8.86 -10.46 -2.28
C THR A 20 7.74 -11.49 -2.31
N LYS A 21 7.55 -12.16 -3.44
CA LYS A 21 6.55 -13.24 -3.58
C LYS A 21 6.73 -14.38 -2.57
N ASP A 22 7.95 -14.59 -2.06
CA ASP A 22 8.29 -15.69 -1.16
C ASP A 22 7.99 -15.41 0.32
N ASN A 23 8.01 -14.14 0.74
CA ASN A 23 7.94 -13.76 2.15
C ASN A 23 6.84 -12.74 2.48
N ILE A 24 6.06 -12.30 1.48
CA ILE A 24 4.97 -11.37 1.69
C ILE A 24 3.94 -11.94 2.69
N PRO A 25 3.52 -11.18 3.71
CA PRO A 25 2.45 -11.60 4.59
C PRO A 25 1.15 -11.79 3.80
N ALA A 26 0.50 -12.95 3.97
CA ALA A 26 -0.74 -13.29 3.27
C ALA A 26 -1.85 -12.24 3.47
N ALA A 27 -1.85 -11.50 4.58
CA ALA A 27 -2.80 -10.41 4.82
C ALA A 27 -2.76 -9.32 3.72
N LEU A 28 -1.58 -9.02 3.16
CA LEU A 28 -1.45 -7.98 2.13
C LEU A 28 -2.04 -8.40 0.78
N LEU A 29 -2.13 -9.71 0.53
CA LEU A 29 -2.73 -10.29 -0.67
C LEU A 29 -4.27 -10.35 -0.60
N ASN A 30 -4.85 -10.12 0.59
CA ASN A 30 -6.28 -10.17 0.84
C ASN A 30 -6.82 -8.77 1.22
N HIS A 31 -8.14 -8.62 1.31
CA HIS A 31 -8.76 -7.38 1.76
C HIS A 31 -8.26 -6.96 3.15
N HIS A 32 -7.67 -5.78 3.21
CA HIS A 32 -7.24 -5.14 4.44
C HIS A 32 -7.26 -3.62 4.27
N ASN A 33 -7.04 -2.91 5.37
CA ASN A 33 -6.85 -1.47 5.37
C ASN A 33 -5.80 -1.07 6.43
N THR A 34 -5.43 0.20 6.43
CA THR A 34 -4.69 0.79 7.54
C THR A 34 -5.65 1.24 8.65
N ALA A 35 -5.13 1.37 9.87
CA ALA A 35 -5.89 1.91 10.99
C ALA A 35 -6.33 3.36 10.74
N GLU A 36 -7.32 3.83 11.52
CA GLU A 36 -7.70 5.25 11.56
C GLU A 36 -6.46 6.13 11.82
N GLY A 37 -6.36 7.23 11.07
CA GLY A 37 -5.22 8.16 11.18
C GLY A 37 -3.88 7.60 10.68
N VAL A 38 -3.85 6.46 9.97
CA VAL A 38 -2.62 5.87 9.43
C VAL A 38 -2.66 5.83 7.90
N PHE A 39 -1.68 6.46 7.26
CA PHE A 39 -1.44 6.38 5.82
C PHE A 39 -0.46 5.25 5.52
N GLY A 40 -0.77 4.40 4.55
CA GLY A 40 0.19 3.48 3.97
C GLY A 40 0.90 4.11 2.78
N GLN A 41 2.21 3.93 2.64
CA GLN A 41 2.97 4.28 1.44
C GLN A 41 3.72 3.04 0.96
N ILE A 42 3.34 2.52 -0.20
CA ILE A 42 3.90 1.32 -0.84
C ILE A 42 4.99 1.79 -1.81
N CYS A 43 6.25 1.42 -1.56
CA CYS A 43 7.40 1.80 -2.38
C CYS A 43 7.96 0.57 -3.09
N VAL A 44 8.02 0.59 -4.42
CA VAL A 44 8.51 -0.55 -5.22
C VAL A 44 9.97 -0.32 -5.60
N MET A 45 10.82 -1.28 -5.28
CA MET A 45 12.26 -1.27 -5.56
C MET A 45 12.59 -2.05 -6.85
N GLU A 46 11.90 -3.16 -7.08
CA GLU A 46 12.09 -4.04 -8.24
C GLU A 46 10.73 -4.62 -8.67
N GLY A 47 10.60 -4.97 -9.94
CA GLY A 47 9.37 -5.50 -10.52
C GLY A 47 8.21 -4.50 -10.46
N THR A 48 7.00 -5.03 -10.26
CA THR A 48 5.76 -4.25 -10.18
C THR A 48 4.84 -4.75 -9.07
N VAL A 49 4.10 -3.81 -8.48
CA VAL A 49 3.02 -4.11 -7.53
C VAL A 49 1.73 -3.50 -8.07
N THR A 50 0.71 -4.33 -8.24
CA THR A 50 -0.64 -3.85 -8.59
C THR A 50 -1.45 -3.66 -7.32
N PHE A 51 -1.90 -2.43 -7.10
CA PHE A 51 -2.78 -2.05 -6.01
C PHE A 51 -4.24 -2.05 -6.48
N TYR A 52 -5.10 -2.73 -5.72
CA TYR A 52 -6.55 -2.74 -5.93
C TYR A 52 -7.22 -2.06 -4.75
N GLY A 53 -7.96 -0.98 -4.99
CA GLY A 53 -8.74 -0.23 -4.00
C GLY A 53 -10.24 -0.51 -4.13
N PHE A 54 -10.93 -0.57 -3.00
CA PHE A 54 -12.33 -0.97 -2.88
C PHE A 54 -13.12 0.04 -2.04
N ALA A 55 -14.41 0.18 -2.37
CA ALA A 55 -15.31 1.11 -1.69
C ALA A 55 -15.49 0.75 -0.19
N ASP A 56 -15.52 -0.54 0.13
CA ASP A 56 -15.71 -1.07 1.48
C ASP A 56 -15.17 -2.52 1.61
N ALA A 57 -15.44 -3.15 2.76
CA ALA A 57 -14.96 -4.49 3.11
C ALA A 57 -15.60 -5.62 2.29
N GLU A 58 -16.83 -5.42 1.80
CA GLU A 58 -17.65 -6.43 1.15
C GLU A 58 -17.63 -6.29 -0.39
N ALA A 59 -17.14 -5.15 -0.90
CA ALA A 59 -16.99 -4.89 -2.31
C ALA A 59 -16.09 -5.95 -2.99
N THR A 60 -16.61 -6.61 -4.02
CA THR A 60 -15.88 -7.65 -4.76
C THR A 60 -15.12 -7.09 -5.97
N GLU A 61 -15.57 -5.95 -6.49
CA GLU A 61 -14.97 -5.28 -7.64
C GLU A 61 -14.15 -4.06 -7.20
N PRO A 62 -12.91 -3.90 -7.70
CA PRO A 62 -12.10 -2.74 -7.35
C PRO A 62 -12.61 -1.48 -8.04
N GLU A 63 -12.73 -0.39 -7.28
CA GLU A 63 -13.01 0.95 -7.83
C GLU A 63 -11.75 1.64 -8.35
N THR A 64 -10.56 1.17 -7.92
CA THR A 64 -9.26 1.70 -8.31
C THR A 64 -8.28 0.56 -8.58
N VAL A 65 -7.57 0.62 -9.70
CA VAL A 65 -6.47 -0.30 -10.03
C VAL A 65 -5.26 0.50 -10.48
N ILE A 66 -4.13 0.33 -9.78
CA ILE A 66 -2.90 1.09 -10.04
C ILE A 66 -1.74 0.11 -10.11
N THR A 67 -0.99 0.14 -11.22
CA THR A 67 0.32 -0.53 -11.30
C THR A 67 1.39 0.43 -10.80
N ILE A 68 2.18 -0.02 -9.84
CA ILE A 68 3.30 0.73 -9.25
C ILE A 68 4.59 0.10 -9.77
N GLU A 69 5.36 0.85 -10.54
CA GLU A 69 6.63 0.39 -11.12
C GLU A 69 7.80 0.63 -10.16
N ALA A 70 8.93 -0.07 -10.40
CA ALA A 70 10.17 0.18 -9.69
C ALA A 70 10.58 1.68 -9.71
N GLY A 71 10.97 2.18 -8.54
CA GLY A 71 11.29 3.61 -8.33
C GLY A 71 10.07 4.49 -8.07
N GLN A 72 8.85 3.94 -8.09
CA GLN A 72 7.62 4.65 -7.79
C GLN A 72 7.04 4.25 -6.43
N PHE A 73 6.06 5.03 -5.98
CA PHE A 73 5.25 4.70 -4.83
C PHE A 73 3.77 5.04 -5.05
N ALA A 74 2.90 4.36 -4.32
CA ALA A 74 1.50 4.76 -4.13
C ALA A 74 1.18 4.91 -2.65
N THR A 75 0.09 5.61 -2.36
CA THR A 75 -0.34 5.90 -1.00
C THR A 75 -1.76 5.41 -0.79
N SER A 76 -2.02 4.70 0.31
CA SER A 76 -3.35 4.24 0.73
C SER A 76 -3.83 5.06 1.94
N PRO A 77 -4.94 5.80 1.82
CA PRO A 77 -5.45 6.63 2.91
C PRO A 77 -5.99 5.78 4.07
N PRO A 78 -6.14 6.37 5.27
CA PRO A 78 -6.67 5.68 6.45
C PRO A 78 -7.98 4.94 6.17
N GLN A 79 -8.08 3.69 6.65
CA GLN A 79 -9.29 2.85 6.59
C GLN A 79 -9.80 2.51 5.18
N TYR A 80 -9.05 2.84 4.13
CA TYR A 80 -9.41 2.49 2.76
C TYR A 80 -9.08 1.03 2.45
N TRP A 81 -10.07 0.29 1.96
CA TRP A 81 -9.95 -1.14 1.71
C TRP A 81 -9.15 -1.40 0.44
N HIS A 82 -8.17 -2.28 0.55
CA HIS A 82 -7.29 -2.61 -0.56
C HIS A 82 -6.65 -4.01 -0.43
N ARG A 83 -6.02 -4.44 -1.51
CA ARG A 83 -5.07 -5.56 -1.56
C ARG A 83 -4.00 -5.29 -2.60
N VAL A 84 -2.92 -6.06 -2.56
CA VAL A 84 -1.86 -6.01 -3.59
C VAL A 84 -1.71 -7.34 -4.33
N GLU A 85 -1.21 -7.25 -5.55
CA GLU A 85 -0.72 -8.37 -6.35
C GLU A 85 0.70 -8.03 -6.82
N LEU A 86 1.57 -9.04 -6.86
CA LEU A 86 3.00 -8.88 -7.14
C LEU A 86 3.34 -9.54 -8.48
N SER A 87 4.22 -8.91 -9.25
CA SER A 87 4.97 -9.65 -10.28
C SER A 87 5.94 -10.65 -9.65
N ASP A 88 6.44 -11.59 -10.44
CA ASP A 88 7.33 -12.65 -9.97
C ASP A 88 8.65 -12.13 -9.37
N ASP A 89 9.14 -11.00 -9.88
CA ASP A 89 10.36 -10.31 -9.50
C ASP A 89 10.13 -9.13 -8.53
N ALA A 90 8.90 -8.93 -8.04
CA ALA A 90 8.57 -7.77 -7.24
C ALA A 90 9.32 -7.73 -5.90
N GLN A 91 9.91 -6.58 -5.59
CA GLN A 91 10.45 -6.24 -4.28
C GLN A 91 9.93 -4.88 -3.84
N PHE A 92 9.30 -4.81 -2.67
CA PHE A 92 8.71 -3.57 -2.17
C PHE A 92 8.71 -3.51 -0.64
N ASN A 93 8.53 -2.31 -0.07
CA ASN A 93 8.30 -2.14 1.36
C ASN A 93 7.17 -1.13 1.60
N ILE A 94 6.65 -1.09 2.84
CA ILE A 94 5.58 -0.17 3.23
C ILE A 94 6.07 0.73 4.37
N ASN A 95 5.86 2.05 4.22
CA ASN A 95 5.96 3.02 5.31
C ASN A 95 4.57 3.35 5.84
N PHE A 96 4.41 3.34 7.16
CA PHE A 96 3.18 3.74 7.84
C PHE A 96 3.36 5.12 8.46
N TRP A 97 2.60 6.08 7.96
CA TRP A 97 2.62 7.46 8.38
C TRP A 97 1.44 7.76 9.30
N SER A 98 1.65 8.57 10.32
CA SER A 98 0.56 9.16 11.11
C SER A 98 0.93 10.55 11.57
N GLU A 99 -0.08 11.28 12.04
CA GLU A 99 0.12 12.46 12.87
C GLU A 99 0.65 11.97 14.23
N SER A 100 1.98 11.89 14.39
CA SER A 100 2.56 11.74 15.73
C SER A 100 2.18 12.95 16.57
N ARG A 101 1.78 12.69 17.82
CA ARG A 101 1.85 13.71 18.88
C ARG A 101 3.30 13.88 19.34
#